data_AF-A0A917ETL2-F1
#
_entry.id   AF-A0A917ETL2-F1
#
_cell.length_a   1.000
_cell.length_b   1.000
_cell.length_c   1.000
_cell.angle_alpha   90.00
_cell.angle_beta   90.00
_cell.angle_gamma   90.00
#
_symmetry.space_group_name_H-M   'P 1'
#
loop_
_entity.id
_entity.type
_entity.pdbx_description
1 polymer ?
#
loop_
_entity_poly.entity_id
_entity_poly.type
_entity_poly.pdbx_seq_one_letter_code
_entity_poly.pdbx_strand_id
1 'polypeptide(L)'
;MILGHVIKRERKKQNLKQSHLAAGVCSPSHLSKIENNETSPSDEVVAQLFQKLGIKMDAIPELSQPSIEEKLLPELLTIYREVTENRNKEYIQEKIGYLFDNRLLYTKKEIFYMYNLVMLRLLLSTSSHLQKVHFYLQPLLDDRDSLDAYQSFLLCKIEGMYAFHLKKYKQAKVNFDAAYKLSYRLRDGWELADFYYMYALIHVVNEQNASSIEYSQKALHFYIGNFQFERVIECYTLQGIAYKRIKKCEESMQVYRKIESIIERFNLKEYERVLFQNIGCLYVALGDFQKAIMYYKRSLARKTELEEKLLSIFSIVRSYSRLHDGKSVREWIKKGLDLLEGRTEPIIYMHHLLFYREIYSEEMHLQVKQLTSIVQYFSEIEDYRHAYKYSMKIGELLMNRKKYKDASHFYKLAMEYNHIYRGVRYWEDI
;
A
#
# COMPACT_ATOMS: atom_id res chain seq x y z
N MET A 1 26.68 -22.38 5.63
CA MET A 1 26.44 -22.10 4.19
C MET A 1 24.94 -21.99 4.00
N ILE A 2 24.43 -20.96 3.31
CA ILE A 2 22.96 -20.70 3.17
C ILE A 2 22.38 -21.41 1.95
N LEU A 3 23.09 -22.42 1.48
CA LEU A 3 22.81 -23.15 0.27
C LEU A 3 21.37 -23.68 0.24
N GLY A 4 20.87 -24.13 1.39
CA GLY A 4 19.50 -24.59 1.58
C GLY A 4 18.45 -23.56 1.18
N HIS A 5 18.55 -22.33 1.69
CA HIS A 5 17.57 -21.30 1.38
C HIS A 5 17.63 -20.87 -0.09
N VAL A 6 18.81 -20.87 -0.72
CA VAL A 6 18.93 -20.57 -2.15
C VAL A 6 18.24 -21.65 -2.99
N ILE A 7 18.51 -22.92 -2.69
CA ILE A 7 17.86 -24.06 -3.35
C ILE A 7 16.33 -23.99 -3.17
N LYS A 8 15.86 -23.77 -1.93
CA LYS A 8 14.43 -23.64 -1.60
C LYS A 8 13.77 -22.50 -2.38
N ARG A 9 14.43 -21.35 -2.48
CA ARG A 9 13.94 -20.16 -3.20
C ARG A 9 13.82 -20.43 -4.70
N GLU A 10 14.88 -20.92 -5.34
CA GLU A 10 14.88 -21.17 -6.78
C GLU A 10 13.90 -22.30 -7.17
N ARG A 11 13.82 -23.35 -6.35
CA ARG A 11 12.82 -24.41 -6.51
C ARG A 11 11.39 -23.84 -6.50
N LYS A 12 11.08 -22.98 -5.52
CA LYS A 12 9.75 -22.36 -5.40
C LYS A 12 9.45 -21.40 -6.55
N LYS A 13 10.44 -20.62 -7.05
CA LYS A 13 10.26 -19.76 -8.24
C LYS A 13 9.87 -20.56 -9.49
N GLN A 14 10.40 -21.77 -9.64
CA GLN A 14 10.08 -22.67 -10.74
C GLN A 14 8.85 -23.56 -10.48
N ASN A 15 8.12 -23.33 -9.37
CA ASN A 15 6.97 -24.15 -8.95
C ASN A 15 7.27 -25.67 -8.82
N LEU A 16 8.51 -26.02 -8.51
CA LEU A 16 8.94 -27.42 -8.38
C LEU A 16 8.60 -27.98 -6.99
N LYS A 17 8.09 -29.21 -6.93
CA LYS A 17 7.97 -29.96 -5.66
C LYS A 17 9.35 -30.46 -5.22
N GLN A 18 9.56 -30.61 -3.91
CA GLN A 18 10.81 -31.20 -3.38
C GLN A 18 11.07 -32.59 -3.98
N SER A 19 10.03 -33.41 -4.14
CA SER A 19 10.15 -34.73 -4.76
C SER A 19 10.70 -34.67 -6.18
N HIS A 20 10.28 -33.70 -6.99
CA HIS A 20 10.76 -33.54 -8.37
C HIS A 20 12.22 -33.09 -8.42
N LEU A 21 12.60 -32.14 -7.57
CA LEU A 21 13.99 -31.67 -7.52
C LEU A 21 14.92 -32.77 -6.99
N ALA A 22 14.52 -33.44 -5.90
CA ALA A 22 15.29 -34.48 -5.23
C ALA A 22 15.46 -35.75 -6.08
N ALA A 23 14.51 -36.07 -6.98
CA ALA A 23 14.51 -37.32 -7.75
C ALA A 23 15.86 -37.61 -8.45
N GLY A 24 16.51 -38.72 -8.13
CA GLY A 24 17.81 -39.08 -8.71
C GLY A 24 19.01 -38.28 -8.20
N VAL A 25 18.83 -37.47 -7.15
CA VAL A 25 19.90 -36.70 -6.47
C VAL A 25 19.97 -37.04 -4.99
N CYS A 26 18.83 -36.95 -4.28
CA CYS A 26 18.71 -37.31 -2.87
C CYS A 26 17.26 -37.65 -2.49
N SER A 27 16.98 -38.01 -1.23
CA SER A 27 15.60 -38.22 -0.79
C SER A 27 14.87 -36.88 -0.59
N PRO A 28 13.54 -36.80 -0.78
CA PRO A 28 12.78 -35.57 -0.52
C PRO A 28 12.93 -35.06 0.93
N SER A 29 13.08 -35.99 1.89
CA SER A 29 13.37 -35.66 3.29
C SER A 29 14.77 -35.06 3.46
N HIS A 30 15.79 -35.63 2.81
CA HIS A 30 17.14 -35.07 2.83
C HIS A 30 17.18 -33.68 2.18
N LEU A 31 16.52 -33.49 1.03
CA LEU A 31 16.37 -32.17 0.41
C LEU A 31 15.67 -31.19 1.34
N SER A 32 14.64 -31.61 2.08
CA SER A 32 13.97 -30.73 3.05
C SER A 32 14.92 -30.27 4.17
N LYS A 33 15.75 -31.18 4.69
CA LYS A 33 16.76 -30.84 5.70
C LYS A 33 17.82 -29.89 5.13
N ILE A 34 18.26 -30.12 3.89
CA ILE A 34 19.16 -29.21 3.16
C ILE A 34 18.49 -27.83 3.05
N GLU A 35 17.25 -27.74 2.56
CA GLU A 35 16.50 -26.50 2.33
C GLU A 35 16.27 -25.65 3.58
N ASN A 36 16.21 -26.30 4.74
CA ASN A 36 16.10 -25.66 6.05
C ASN A 36 17.48 -25.44 6.73
N ASN A 37 18.58 -25.71 6.03
CA ASN A 37 19.95 -25.65 6.56
C ASN A 37 20.20 -26.54 7.81
N GLU A 38 19.41 -27.61 7.99
CA GLU A 38 19.59 -28.60 9.06
C GLU A 38 20.70 -29.61 8.74
N THR A 39 21.12 -29.71 7.48
CA THR A 39 22.17 -30.65 7.05
C THR A 39 22.96 -30.06 5.88
N SER A 40 24.28 -30.22 5.91
CA SER A 40 25.16 -29.83 4.80
C SER A 40 25.21 -30.95 3.75
N PRO A 41 24.82 -30.70 2.49
CA PRO A 41 24.97 -31.66 1.39
C PRO A 41 26.43 -31.82 0.96
N SER A 42 26.76 -32.94 0.30
CA SER A 42 28.05 -33.10 -0.39
C SER A 42 28.10 -32.27 -1.67
N ASP A 43 29.30 -31.90 -2.12
CA ASP A 43 29.50 -31.08 -3.33
C ASP A 43 28.83 -31.68 -4.58
N GLU A 44 28.79 -33.01 -4.67
CA GLU A 44 28.11 -33.74 -5.75
C GLU A 44 26.59 -33.54 -5.73
N VAL A 45 25.97 -33.61 -4.53
CA VAL A 45 24.54 -33.32 -4.37
C VAL A 45 24.26 -31.86 -4.74
N VAL A 46 25.13 -30.92 -4.35
CA VAL A 46 24.99 -29.51 -4.74
C VAL A 46 25.02 -29.33 -6.25
N ALA A 47 26.01 -29.94 -6.92
CA ALA A 47 26.18 -29.90 -8.37
C ALA A 47 24.92 -30.33 -9.11
N GLN A 48 24.37 -31.48 -8.72
CA GLN A 48 23.19 -32.06 -9.35
C GLN A 48 21.93 -31.24 -9.11
N LEU A 49 21.73 -30.72 -7.88
CA LEU A 49 20.61 -29.83 -7.58
C LEU A 49 20.69 -28.53 -8.40
N PHE A 50 21.90 -27.98 -8.57
CA PHE A 50 22.12 -26.73 -9.31
C PHE A 50 21.90 -26.93 -10.80
N GLN A 51 22.42 -28.02 -11.36
CA GLN A 51 22.19 -28.39 -12.75
C GLN A 51 20.69 -28.48 -13.04
N LYS A 52 19.92 -29.14 -12.16
CA LYS A 52 18.46 -29.23 -12.28
C LYS A 52 17.72 -27.89 -12.17
N LEU A 53 18.24 -26.98 -11.36
CA LEU A 53 17.69 -25.63 -11.23
C LEU A 53 18.18 -24.68 -12.35
N GLY A 54 19.02 -25.16 -13.26
CA GLY A 54 19.65 -24.34 -14.30
C GLY A 54 20.59 -23.28 -13.73
N ILE A 55 21.16 -23.51 -12.55
CA ILE A 55 22.14 -22.64 -11.92
C ILE A 55 23.52 -23.07 -12.44
N LYS A 56 24.25 -22.16 -13.10
CA LYS A 56 25.58 -22.45 -13.65
C LYS A 56 26.56 -22.76 -12.51
N MET A 57 27.27 -23.88 -12.61
CA MET A 57 28.23 -24.30 -11.57
C MET A 57 29.46 -23.38 -11.51
N ASP A 58 29.80 -22.72 -12.61
CA ASP A 58 30.89 -21.73 -12.70
C ASP A 58 30.62 -20.45 -11.89
N ALA A 59 29.37 -20.25 -11.43
CA ALA A 59 29.03 -19.22 -10.44
C ALA A 59 29.41 -19.62 -9.00
N ILE A 60 29.88 -20.85 -8.78
CA ILE A 60 30.32 -21.36 -7.47
C ILE A 60 31.83 -21.12 -7.22
N PRO A 61 32.76 -21.30 -8.17
CA PRO A 61 34.18 -20.99 -7.98
C PRO A 61 34.47 -19.51 -7.68
N GLU A 62 33.61 -18.59 -8.15
CA GLU A 62 33.68 -17.16 -7.81
C GLU A 62 33.21 -16.86 -6.36
N LEU A 63 32.47 -17.79 -5.71
CA LEU A 63 32.04 -17.68 -4.30
C LEU A 63 33.18 -17.77 -3.29
N SER A 64 34.35 -18.22 -3.74
CA SER A 64 35.54 -18.39 -2.92
C SER A 64 36.54 -17.24 -3.07
N GLN A 65 36.25 -16.20 -3.86
CA GLN A 65 37.04 -14.97 -3.83
C GLN A 65 36.44 -13.98 -2.82
N PRO A 66 37.07 -13.75 -1.66
CA PRO A 66 36.60 -12.79 -0.65
C PRO A 66 36.31 -11.40 -1.23
N SER A 67 37.03 -11.03 -2.30
CA SER A 67 37.00 -9.73 -2.98
C SER A 67 35.65 -9.39 -3.65
N ILE A 68 34.83 -10.38 -4.03
CA ILE A 68 33.52 -10.14 -4.68
C ILE A 68 32.43 -9.98 -3.61
N GLU A 69 32.37 -10.89 -2.63
CA GLU A 69 31.40 -10.79 -1.53
C GLU A 69 31.62 -9.53 -0.67
N GLU A 70 32.88 -9.11 -0.48
CA GLU A 70 33.23 -7.86 0.22
C GLU A 70 32.66 -6.61 -0.46
N LYS A 71 32.48 -6.62 -1.78
CA LYS A 71 31.92 -5.48 -2.55
C LYS A 71 30.41 -5.50 -2.63
N LEU A 72 29.79 -6.68 -2.50
CA LEU A 72 28.37 -6.86 -2.73
C LEU A 72 27.49 -6.24 -1.65
N LEU A 73 27.88 -6.33 -0.38
CA LEU A 73 27.11 -5.71 0.70
C LEU A 73 27.07 -4.16 0.57
N PRO A 74 28.19 -3.45 0.34
CA PRO A 74 28.19 -2.03 0.01
C PRO A 74 27.31 -1.68 -1.19
N GLU A 75 27.32 -2.51 -2.24
CA GLU A 75 26.49 -2.33 -3.43
C GLU A 75 24.99 -2.44 -3.09
N LEU A 76 24.58 -3.47 -2.35
CA LEU A 76 23.20 -3.64 -1.91
C LEU A 76 22.73 -2.46 -1.04
N LEU A 77 23.58 -1.99 -0.12
CA LEU A 77 23.28 -0.81 0.70
C LEU A 77 23.13 0.45 -0.15
N THR A 78 23.94 0.59 -1.21
CA THR A 78 23.82 1.70 -2.17
C THR A 78 22.51 1.63 -2.94
N ILE A 79 22.13 0.44 -3.42
CA ILE A 79 20.84 0.23 -4.10
C ILE A 79 19.68 0.56 -3.17
N TYR A 80 19.72 0.06 -1.93
CA TYR A 80 18.68 0.31 -0.94
C TYR A 80 18.53 1.81 -0.62
N ARG A 81 19.66 2.52 -0.48
CA ARG A 81 19.69 3.97 -0.29
C ARG A 81 19.08 4.71 -1.48
N GLU A 82 19.52 4.42 -2.70
CA GLU A 82 19.07 5.06 -3.93
C GLU A 82 17.55 4.90 -4.15
N VAL A 83 17.03 3.68 -3.93
CA VAL A 83 15.58 3.39 -4.02
C VAL A 83 14.80 4.13 -2.94
N THR A 84 15.41 4.39 -1.79
CA THR A 84 14.75 5.07 -0.66
C THR A 84 14.72 6.59 -0.83
N GLU A 85 15.85 7.18 -1.24
CA GLU A 85 15.99 8.64 -1.41
C GLU A 85 15.34 9.13 -2.71
N ASN A 86 15.63 8.49 -3.84
CA ASN A 86 15.30 9.05 -5.16
C ASN A 86 14.07 8.41 -5.80
N ARG A 87 13.75 7.16 -5.43
CA ARG A 87 12.55 6.42 -5.90
C ARG A 87 12.37 6.44 -7.44
N ASN A 88 13.48 6.55 -8.17
CA ASN A 88 13.47 6.62 -9.62
C ASN A 88 12.96 5.28 -10.18
N LYS A 89 11.84 5.34 -10.92
CA LYS A 89 11.17 4.13 -11.44
C LYS A 89 12.03 3.34 -12.41
N GLU A 90 12.80 4.02 -13.26
CA GLU A 90 13.70 3.39 -14.24
C GLU A 90 14.84 2.67 -13.53
N TYR A 91 15.47 3.35 -12.55
CA TYR A 91 16.50 2.74 -11.70
C TYR A 91 15.97 1.51 -10.94
N ILE A 92 14.77 1.61 -10.35
CA ILE A 92 14.14 0.49 -9.64
C ILE A 92 13.95 -0.69 -10.61
N GLN A 93 13.42 -0.44 -11.81
CA GLN A 93 13.18 -1.49 -12.78
C GLN A 93 14.48 -2.13 -13.30
N GLU A 94 15.51 -1.31 -13.56
CA GLU A 94 16.85 -1.77 -13.92
C GLU A 94 17.45 -2.67 -12.83
N LYS A 95 17.41 -2.24 -11.56
CA LYS A 95 17.97 -3.01 -10.44
C LYS A 95 17.19 -4.27 -10.12
N ILE A 96 15.88 -4.27 -10.34
CA ILE A 96 15.09 -5.51 -10.27
C ILE A 96 15.59 -6.52 -11.32
N GLY A 97 15.81 -6.09 -12.56
CA GLY A 97 16.36 -6.95 -13.63
C GLY A 97 17.75 -7.47 -13.28
N TYR A 98 18.66 -6.55 -12.97
CA TYR A 98 20.04 -6.87 -12.58
C TYR A 98 20.12 -7.89 -11.42
N LEU A 99 19.34 -7.71 -10.36
CA LEU A 99 19.34 -8.62 -9.21
C LEU A 99 18.58 -9.93 -9.46
N PHE A 100 17.67 -9.99 -10.45
CA PHE A 100 17.06 -11.25 -10.88
C PHE A 100 18.00 -12.08 -11.75
N ASP A 101 18.70 -11.43 -12.68
CA ASP A 101 19.56 -12.08 -13.66
C ASP A 101 20.87 -12.55 -13.00
N ASN A 102 21.40 -11.75 -12.09
CA ASN A 102 22.47 -12.18 -11.19
C ASN A 102 21.87 -13.09 -10.13
N ARG A 103 21.79 -14.39 -10.43
CA ARG A 103 21.50 -15.49 -9.50
C ARG A 103 22.64 -15.62 -8.48
N LEU A 104 22.83 -14.57 -7.69
CA LEU A 104 23.86 -14.46 -6.69
C LEU A 104 23.64 -15.57 -5.67
N LEU A 105 24.61 -16.46 -5.64
CA LEU A 105 24.82 -17.40 -4.56
C LEU A 105 25.59 -16.64 -3.48
N TYR A 106 25.21 -16.79 -2.22
CA TYR A 106 25.90 -16.11 -1.11
C TYR A 106 26.37 -17.16 -0.11
N THR A 107 27.61 -17.03 0.37
CA THR A 107 28.11 -17.89 1.44
C THR A 107 27.84 -17.28 2.82
N LYS A 108 27.83 -15.94 2.94
CA LYS A 108 27.61 -15.17 4.17
C LYS A 108 26.14 -14.82 4.44
N LYS A 109 25.68 -15.09 5.69
CA LYS A 109 24.29 -14.85 6.17
C LYS A 109 23.83 -13.41 6.00
N GLU A 110 24.68 -12.47 6.39
CA GLU A 110 24.43 -11.03 6.27
C GLU A 110 24.09 -10.60 4.85
N ILE A 111 24.85 -11.05 3.85
CA ILE A 111 24.64 -10.67 2.44
C ILE A 111 23.32 -11.24 1.93
N PHE A 112 23.01 -12.49 2.27
CA PHE A 112 21.74 -13.11 1.90
C PHE A 112 20.55 -12.35 2.49
N TYR A 113 20.58 -12.01 3.78
CA TYR A 113 19.48 -11.27 4.40
C TYR A 113 19.32 -9.90 3.77
N MET A 114 20.42 -9.16 3.61
CA MET A 114 20.41 -7.84 2.99
C MET A 114 19.90 -7.89 1.55
N TYR A 115 20.33 -8.86 0.73
CA TYR A 115 19.81 -9.02 -0.62
C TYR A 115 18.30 -9.23 -0.64
N ASN A 116 17.77 -10.11 0.22
CA ASN A 116 16.32 -10.33 0.27
C ASN A 116 15.58 -9.06 0.72
N LEU A 117 16.11 -8.31 1.69
CA LEU A 117 15.54 -7.04 2.14
C LEU A 117 15.55 -5.97 1.02
N VAL A 118 16.65 -5.83 0.28
CA VAL A 118 16.75 -4.91 -0.87
C VAL A 118 15.80 -5.32 -1.98
N MET A 119 15.72 -6.62 -2.30
CA MET A 119 14.76 -7.14 -3.27
C MET A 119 13.33 -6.84 -2.84
N LEU A 120 12.97 -7.08 -1.59
CA LEU A 120 11.64 -6.74 -1.09
C LEU A 120 11.35 -5.24 -1.20
N ARG A 121 12.31 -4.38 -0.84
CA ARG A 121 12.16 -2.92 -0.98
C ARG A 121 11.92 -2.50 -2.43
N LEU A 122 12.66 -3.07 -3.37
CA LEU A 122 12.50 -2.84 -4.82
C LEU A 122 11.13 -3.30 -5.31
N LEU A 123 10.76 -4.54 -4.99
CA LEU A 123 9.50 -5.15 -5.42
C LEU A 123 8.30 -4.35 -4.90
N LEU A 124 8.34 -3.88 -3.65
CA LEU A 124 7.28 -3.06 -3.06
C LEU A 124 7.25 -1.62 -3.60
N SER A 125 8.31 -1.13 -4.24
CA SER A 125 8.27 0.15 -4.97
C SER A 125 7.50 0.07 -6.29
N THR A 126 7.11 -1.13 -6.72
CA THR A 126 6.40 -1.39 -7.99
C THR A 126 5.12 -2.19 -7.73
N SER A 127 4.05 -1.92 -8.46
CA SER A 127 2.82 -2.74 -8.37
C SER A 127 2.93 -4.06 -9.16
N SER A 128 3.88 -4.16 -10.10
CA SER A 128 3.99 -5.26 -11.09
C SER A 128 4.49 -6.59 -10.52
N HIS A 129 5.09 -6.60 -9.32
CA HIS A 129 5.80 -7.79 -8.82
C HIS A 129 5.36 -8.26 -7.43
N LEU A 130 4.18 -7.85 -6.95
CA LEU A 130 3.67 -8.25 -5.62
C LEU A 130 3.59 -9.77 -5.43
N GLN A 131 3.34 -10.54 -6.49
CA GLN A 131 3.31 -12.01 -6.45
C GLN A 131 4.67 -12.63 -6.06
N LYS A 132 5.78 -11.92 -6.32
CA LYS A 132 7.13 -12.41 -6.02
C LYS A 132 7.57 -12.13 -4.59
N VAL A 133 6.88 -11.23 -3.86
CA VAL A 133 7.25 -10.81 -2.49
C VAL A 133 7.43 -11.99 -1.55
N HIS A 134 6.54 -12.99 -1.60
CA HIS A 134 6.62 -14.16 -0.74
C HIS A 134 7.94 -14.93 -0.87
N PHE A 135 8.54 -15.01 -2.07
CA PHE A 135 9.79 -15.76 -2.29
C PHE A 135 10.99 -15.16 -1.57
N TYR A 136 10.98 -13.85 -1.35
CA TYR A 136 12.05 -13.11 -0.69
C TYR A 136 11.76 -12.85 0.79
N LEU A 137 10.48 -12.75 1.16
CA LEU A 137 10.06 -12.56 2.55
C LEU A 137 10.18 -13.83 3.38
N GLN A 138 9.72 -14.98 2.84
CA GLN A 138 9.64 -16.21 3.63
C GLN A 138 10.98 -16.66 4.23
N PRO A 139 12.12 -16.62 3.51
CA PRO A 139 13.40 -17.02 4.11
C PRO A 139 13.84 -16.15 5.28
N LEU A 140 13.44 -14.87 5.32
CA LEU A 140 13.71 -13.97 6.44
C LEU A 140 12.82 -14.27 7.64
N LEU A 141 11.58 -14.73 7.39
CA LEU A 141 10.67 -15.16 8.45
C LEU A 141 11.07 -16.50 9.06
N ASP A 142 11.55 -17.44 8.22
CA ASP A 142 12.01 -18.77 8.63
C ASP A 142 13.24 -18.69 9.56
N ASP A 143 14.07 -17.65 9.44
CA ASP A 143 15.33 -17.47 10.21
C ASP A 143 15.39 -16.10 10.90
N ARG A 144 14.24 -15.61 11.38
CA ARG A 144 14.10 -14.25 11.96
C ARG A 144 15.05 -13.99 13.11
N ASP A 145 15.29 -14.98 13.96
CA ASP A 145 16.14 -14.85 15.16
C ASP A 145 17.62 -14.68 14.82
N SER A 146 18.04 -15.03 13.59
CA SER A 146 19.41 -14.81 13.11
C SER A 146 19.65 -13.40 12.57
N LEU A 147 18.61 -12.58 12.40
CA LEU A 147 18.75 -11.23 11.86
C LEU A 147 19.39 -10.29 12.87
N ASP A 148 20.34 -9.48 12.42
CA ASP A 148 20.86 -8.43 13.26
C ASP A 148 19.81 -7.34 13.54
N ALA A 149 20.18 -6.39 14.40
CA ALA A 149 19.33 -5.28 14.80
C ALA A 149 18.82 -4.44 13.61
N TYR A 150 19.68 -4.19 12.63
CA TYR A 150 19.40 -3.35 11.47
C TYR A 150 18.50 -4.08 10.47
N GLN A 151 18.83 -5.34 10.17
CA GLN A 151 18.03 -6.23 9.34
C GLN A 151 16.64 -6.46 9.95
N SER A 152 16.54 -6.61 11.27
CA SER A 152 15.27 -6.73 11.98
C SER A 152 14.41 -5.47 11.84
N PHE A 153 15.02 -4.28 11.93
CA PHE A 153 14.34 -3.02 11.66
C PHE A 153 13.79 -2.97 10.23
N LEU A 154 14.64 -3.30 9.25
CA LEU A 154 14.26 -3.31 7.84
C LEU A 154 13.13 -4.31 7.56
N LEU A 155 13.20 -5.50 8.14
CA LEU A 155 12.17 -6.54 7.98
C LEU A 155 10.82 -6.03 8.50
N CYS A 156 10.76 -5.51 9.73
CA CYS A 156 9.53 -4.98 10.30
C CYS A 156 8.96 -3.82 9.45
N LYS A 157 9.82 -2.93 8.94
CA LYS A 157 9.43 -1.85 8.02
C LYS A 157 8.84 -2.41 6.72
N ILE A 158 9.49 -3.39 6.11
CA ILE A 158 9.04 -4.05 4.87
C ILE A 158 7.73 -4.81 5.07
N GLU A 159 7.56 -5.52 6.18
CA GLU A 159 6.29 -6.17 6.52
C GLU A 159 5.16 -5.15 6.71
N GLY A 160 5.48 -3.98 7.29
CA GLY A 160 4.56 -2.84 7.40
C GLY A 160 4.14 -2.33 6.03
N MET A 161 5.10 -2.10 5.13
CA MET A 161 4.85 -1.69 3.75
C MET A 161 4.03 -2.74 2.99
N TYR A 162 4.37 -4.03 3.09
CA TYR A 162 3.66 -5.08 2.40
C TYR A 162 2.21 -5.22 2.88
N ALA A 163 1.99 -5.19 4.19
CA ALA A 163 0.64 -5.18 4.75
C ALA A 163 -0.15 -3.92 4.31
N PHE A 164 0.51 -2.78 4.16
CA PHE A 164 -0.10 -1.57 3.62
C PHE A 164 -0.54 -1.76 2.16
N HIS A 165 0.29 -2.36 1.30
CA HIS A 165 -0.09 -2.70 -0.08
C HIS A 165 -1.26 -3.68 -0.15
N LEU A 166 -1.34 -4.62 0.79
CA LEU A 166 -2.48 -5.53 0.94
C LEU A 166 -3.71 -4.88 1.59
N LYS A 167 -3.69 -3.56 1.84
CA LYS A 167 -4.74 -2.78 2.52
C LYS A 167 -5.07 -3.27 3.95
N LYS A 168 -4.18 -4.08 4.55
CA LYS A 168 -4.30 -4.56 5.93
C LYS A 168 -3.74 -3.54 6.91
N TYR A 169 -4.39 -2.38 7.01
CA TYR A 169 -3.83 -1.21 7.71
C TYR A 169 -3.61 -1.43 9.21
N LYS A 170 -4.44 -2.22 9.89
CA LYS A 170 -4.21 -2.57 11.30
C LYS A 170 -2.92 -3.37 11.47
N GLN A 171 -2.70 -4.38 10.62
CA GLN A 171 -1.48 -5.19 10.63
C GLN A 171 -0.25 -4.37 10.24
N ALA A 172 -0.37 -3.52 9.22
CA ALA A 172 0.70 -2.61 8.81
C ALA A 172 1.16 -1.74 9.98
N LYS A 173 0.22 -1.20 10.77
CA LYS A 173 0.53 -0.43 11.98
C LYS A 173 1.33 -1.26 13.00
N VAL A 174 0.91 -2.49 13.30
CA VAL A 174 1.65 -3.36 14.25
C VAL A 174 3.10 -3.54 13.83
N ASN A 175 3.34 -3.77 12.53
CA ASN A 175 4.69 -3.95 11.99
C ASN A 175 5.51 -2.65 12.03
N PHE A 176 4.90 -1.50 11.72
CA PHE A 176 5.57 -0.21 11.87
C PHE A 176 5.85 0.16 13.33
N ASP A 177 4.95 -0.18 14.28
CA ASP A 177 5.19 -0.01 15.72
C ASP A 177 6.38 -0.88 16.17
N ALA A 178 6.53 -2.10 15.63
CA ALA A 178 7.68 -2.95 15.88
C ALA A 178 8.98 -2.37 15.30
N ALA A 179 8.94 -1.82 14.08
CA ALA A 179 10.06 -1.11 13.47
C ALA A 179 10.46 0.14 14.28
N TYR A 180 9.47 0.90 14.80
CA TYR A 180 9.72 2.07 15.65
C TYR A 180 10.51 1.71 16.91
N LYS A 181 10.20 0.58 17.55
CA LYS A 181 10.94 0.08 18.72
C LYS A 181 12.41 -0.26 18.42
N LEU A 182 12.75 -0.50 17.17
CA LEU A 182 14.11 -0.80 16.72
C LEU A 182 14.84 0.42 16.14
N SER A 183 14.13 1.53 15.87
CA SER A 183 14.68 2.68 15.15
C SER A 183 15.68 3.51 15.97
N TYR A 184 15.73 3.33 17.30
CA TYR A 184 16.68 4.04 18.19
C TYR A 184 18.15 3.75 17.87
N ARG A 185 18.42 2.68 17.11
CA ARG A 185 19.77 2.29 16.66
C ARG A 185 20.19 2.98 15.36
N LEU A 186 19.25 3.63 14.67
CA LEU A 186 19.53 4.36 13.45
C LEU A 186 20.13 5.71 13.77
N ARG A 187 21.04 6.17 12.91
CA ARG A 187 21.49 7.55 12.94
C ARG A 187 20.44 8.43 12.27
N ASP A 188 20.35 9.69 12.71
CA ASP A 188 19.56 10.69 12.00
C ASP A 188 20.02 10.78 10.54
N GLY A 189 19.06 10.76 9.61
CA GLY A 189 19.37 10.71 8.19
C GLY A 189 18.19 10.29 7.32
N TRP A 190 18.50 9.93 6.08
CA TRP A 190 17.51 9.61 5.04
C TRP A 190 16.63 8.42 5.39
N GLU A 191 17.19 7.39 6.04
CA GLU A 191 16.47 6.18 6.36
C GLU A 191 15.44 6.41 7.47
N LEU A 192 15.84 7.14 8.51
CA LEU A 192 14.94 7.50 9.60
C LEU A 192 13.86 8.47 9.12
N ALA A 193 14.19 9.39 8.21
CA ALA A 193 13.21 10.26 7.58
C ALA A 193 12.18 9.49 6.72
N ASP A 194 12.63 8.53 5.91
CA ASP A 194 11.75 7.67 5.12
C ASP A 194 10.85 6.82 6.00
N PHE A 195 11.39 6.26 7.07
CA PHE A 195 10.62 5.54 8.07
C PHE A 195 9.58 6.43 8.75
N TYR A 196 9.95 7.62 9.24
CA TYR A 196 9.00 8.53 9.87
C TYR A 196 7.90 8.99 8.93
N TYR A 197 8.19 9.16 7.64
CA TYR A 197 7.16 9.41 6.63
C TYR A 197 6.18 8.25 6.52
N MET A 198 6.66 7.01 6.39
CA MET A 198 5.79 5.83 6.32
C MET A 198 4.98 5.64 7.60
N TYR A 199 5.60 5.92 8.74
CA TYR A 199 4.96 5.85 10.04
C TYR A 199 3.85 6.91 10.19
N ALA A 200 4.11 8.13 9.72
CA ALA A 200 3.09 9.17 9.64
C ALA A 200 1.93 8.77 8.73
N LEU A 201 2.22 8.19 7.56
CA LEU A 201 1.20 7.71 6.63
C LEU A 201 0.30 6.64 7.26
N ILE A 202 0.86 5.64 7.95
CA ILE A 202 0.04 4.62 8.60
C ILE A 202 -0.80 5.18 9.76
N HIS A 203 -0.28 6.17 10.49
CA HIS A 203 -1.05 6.88 11.51
C HIS A 203 -2.21 7.69 10.91
N VAL A 204 -2.03 8.33 9.74
CA VAL A 204 -3.17 8.92 9.01
C VAL A 204 -4.19 7.85 8.70
N VAL A 205 -3.80 6.73 8.09
CA VAL A 205 -4.79 5.73 7.66
C VAL A 205 -5.56 5.12 8.85
N ASN A 206 -4.92 4.99 10.02
CA ASN A 206 -5.55 4.53 11.26
C ASN A 206 -6.21 5.67 12.09
N GLU A 207 -6.46 6.83 11.49
CA GLU A 207 -7.12 8.00 12.10
C GLU A 207 -6.41 8.61 13.33
N GLN A 208 -5.13 8.28 13.54
CA GLN A 208 -4.26 8.81 14.61
C GLN A 208 -3.58 10.12 14.14
N ASN A 209 -4.39 11.16 13.96
CA ASN A 209 -3.96 12.39 13.29
C ASN A 209 -2.85 13.16 14.02
N ALA A 210 -2.81 13.15 15.36
CA ALA A 210 -1.77 13.83 16.13
C ALA A 210 -0.37 13.20 15.92
N SER A 211 -0.29 11.87 16.04
CA SER A 211 0.94 11.11 15.76
C SER A 211 1.40 11.28 14.31
N SER A 212 0.45 11.31 13.36
CA SER A 212 0.78 11.60 11.97
C SER A 212 1.49 12.95 11.80
N ILE A 213 0.98 14.01 12.42
CA ILE A 213 1.58 15.36 12.32
C ILE A 213 2.98 15.37 12.92
N GLU A 214 3.17 14.72 14.07
CA GLU A 214 4.47 14.62 14.74
C GLU A 214 5.51 13.91 13.87
N TYR A 215 5.21 12.70 13.39
CA TYR A 215 6.17 11.92 12.61
C TYR A 215 6.40 12.50 11.21
N SER A 216 5.38 13.10 10.58
CA SER A 216 5.59 13.79 9.31
C SER A 216 6.47 15.03 9.50
N GLN A 217 6.39 15.71 10.66
CA GLN A 217 7.27 16.84 10.99
C GLN A 217 8.73 16.39 11.18
N LYS A 218 8.96 15.23 11.80
CA LYS A 218 10.30 14.64 11.93
C LYS A 218 10.91 14.31 10.57
N ALA A 219 10.14 13.71 9.67
CA ALA A 219 10.57 13.45 8.29
C ALA A 219 10.82 14.75 7.49
N LEU A 220 9.92 15.73 7.63
CA LEU A 220 9.96 17.01 6.94
C LEU A 220 11.26 17.79 7.21
N HIS A 221 11.77 17.77 8.45
CA HIS A 221 13.01 18.46 8.81
C HIS A 221 14.19 17.99 7.93
N PHE A 222 14.33 16.67 7.76
CA PHE A 222 15.36 16.10 6.90
C PHE A 222 15.14 16.47 5.42
N TYR A 223 13.92 16.37 4.92
CA TYR A 223 13.64 16.63 3.49
C TYR A 223 13.82 18.08 3.08
N ILE A 224 13.50 19.03 3.96
CA ILE A 224 13.80 20.45 3.72
C ILE A 224 15.31 20.67 3.66
N GLY A 225 16.07 20.12 4.63
CA GLY A 225 17.53 20.29 4.69
C GLY A 225 18.29 19.68 3.51
N ASN A 226 17.70 18.69 2.84
CA ASN A 226 18.29 17.98 1.70
C ASN A 226 17.60 18.33 0.36
N PHE A 227 16.78 19.38 0.31
CA PHE A 227 16.11 19.85 -0.91
C PHE A 227 15.26 18.79 -1.64
N GLN A 228 14.72 17.81 -0.90
CA GLN A 228 13.83 16.77 -1.45
C GLN A 228 12.38 17.27 -1.50
N PHE A 229 12.11 18.24 -2.37
CA PHE A 229 10.83 18.98 -2.40
C PHE A 229 9.61 18.10 -2.66
N GLU A 230 9.75 17.02 -3.43
CA GLU A 230 8.72 16.01 -3.61
C GLU A 230 8.27 15.40 -2.27
N ARG A 231 9.24 15.00 -1.43
CA ARG A 231 9.00 14.43 -0.10
C ARG A 231 8.45 15.48 0.87
N VAL A 232 8.85 16.74 0.73
CA VAL A 232 8.27 17.88 1.46
C VAL A 232 6.78 18.01 1.14
N ILE A 233 6.39 17.96 -0.14
CA ILE A 233 4.99 18.02 -0.57
C ILE A 233 4.19 16.86 0.03
N GLU A 234 4.74 15.65 0.01
CA GLU A 234 4.06 14.48 0.58
C GLU A 234 3.87 14.60 2.10
N CYS A 235 4.89 15.06 2.85
CA CYS A 235 4.78 15.30 4.29
C CYS A 235 3.72 16.36 4.62
N TYR A 236 3.73 17.48 3.90
CA TYR A 236 2.70 18.50 4.04
C TYR A 236 1.31 17.97 3.67
N THR A 237 1.20 17.09 2.68
CA THR A 237 -0.08 16.48 2.30
C THR A 237 -0.65 15.66 3.47
N LEU A 238 0.19 14.87 4.16
CA LEU A 238 -0.22 14.13 5.36
C LEU A 238 -0.68 15.08 6.48
N GLN A 239 0.08 16.15 6.75
CA GLN A 239 -0.30 17.15 7.74
C GLN A 239 -1.63 17.83 7.39
N GLY A 240 -1.83 18.22 6.13
CA GLY A 240 -3.09 18.84 5.67
C GLY A 240 -4.28 17.90 5.85
N ILE A 241 -4.12 16.61 5.55
CA ILE A 241 -5.18 15.61 5.78
C ILE A 241 -5.47 15.47 7.28
N ALA A 242 -4.43 15.40 8.12
CA ALA A 242 -4.55 15.28 9.56
C ALA A 242 -5.22 16.51 10.20
N TYR A 243 -4.76 17.72 9.87
CA TYR A 243 -5.34 18.99 10.34
C TYR A 243 -6.82 19.10 9.97
N LYS A 244 -7.19 18.81 8.72
CA LYS A 244 -8.59 18.79 8.29
C LYS A 244 -9.44 17.83 9.15
N ARG A 245 -8.94 16.63 9.46
CA ARG A 245 -9.68 15.62 10.24
C ARG A 245 -9.91 16.03 11.68
N ILE A 246 -8.97 16.75 12.29
CA ILE A 246 -9.14 17.35 13.63
C ILE A 246 -9.81 18.73 13.59
N LYS A 247 -10.47 19.07 12.46
CA LYS A 247 -11.22 20.32 12.21
C LYS A 247 -10.38 21.61 12.25
N LYS A 248 -9.05 21.49 12.20
CA LYS A 248 -8.09 22.58 12.06
C LYS A 248 -7.96 23.02 10.60
N CYS A 249 -9.01 23.64 10.09
CA CYS A 249 -9.15 23.92 8.66
C CYS A 249 -8.19 25.03 8.18
N GLU A 250 -7.88 26.00 9.03
CA GLU A 250 -6.94 27.09 8.70
C GLU A 250 -5.52 26.56 8.58
N GLU A 251 -5.06 25.74 9.54
CA GLU A 251 -3.75 25.10 9.48
C GLU A 251 -3.64 24.16 8.27
N SER A 252 -4.71 23.42 7.95
CA SER A 252 -4.76 22.61 6.72
C SER A 252 -4.58 23.47 5.48
N MET A 253 -5.23 24.64 5.40
CA MET A 253 -5.12 25.53 4.25
C MET A 253 -3.72 26.15 4.15
N GLN A 254 -3.12 26.56 5.27
CA GLN A 254 -1.76 27.08 5.31
C GLN A 254 -0.75 26.06 4.76
N VAL A 255 -0.90 24.79 5.13
CA VAL A 255 -0.06 23.71 4.64
C VAL A 255 -0.25 23.48 3.13
N TYR A 256 -1.49 23.53 2.62
CA TYR A 256 -1.73 23.43 1.17
C TYR A 256 -1.15 24.62 0.39
N ARG A 257 -1.17 25.84 0.93
CA ARG A 257 -0.50 27.00 0.31
C ARG A 257 1.01 26.84 0.24
N LYS A 258 1.63 26.20 1.26
CA LYS A 258 3.05 25.85 1.20
C LYS A 258 3.33 24.87 0.06
N ILE A 259 2.46 23.88 -0.14
CA ILE A 259 2.58 22.94 -1.27
C ILE A 259 2.43 23.68 -2.60
N GLU A 260 1.45 24.58 -2.76
CA GLU A 260 1.28 25.40 -3.97
C GLU A 260 2.55 26.19 -4.30
N SER A 261 3.13 26.88 -3.31
CA SER A 261 4.37 27.64 -3.50
C SER A 261 5.56 26.76 -3.94
N ILE A 262 5.68 25.54 -3.40
CA ILE A 262 6.73 24.59 -3.80
C ILE A 262 6.49 24.11 -5.24
N ILE A 263 5.27 23.73 -5.58
CA ILE A 263 4.90 23.27 -6.93
C ILE A 263 5.22 24.35 -7.97
N GLU A 264 4.85 25.60 -7.70
CA GLU A 264 5.10 26.73 -8.60
C GLU A 264 6.60 27.01 -8.75
N ARG A 265 7.34 27.04 -7.64
CA ARG A 265 8.77 27.37 -7.63
C ARG A 265 9.65 26.31 -8.31
N PHE A 266 9.31 25.03 -8.14
CA PHE A 266 10.11 23.90 -8.64
C PHE A 266 9.49 23.18 -9.84
N ASN A 267 8.40 23.73 -10.40
CA ASN A 267 7.70 23.19 -11.57
C ASN A 267 7.23 21.72 -11.41
N LEU A 268 6.80 21.34 -10.19
CA LEU A 268 6.36 19.99 -9.82
C LEU A 268 4.85 19.79 -10.08
N LYS A 269 4.41 20.08 -11.30
CA LYS A 269 2.98 20.17 -11.67
C LYS A 269 2.20 18.85 -11.52
N GLU A 270 2.89 17.72 -11.53
CA GLU A 270 2.33 16.38 -11.29
C GLU A 270 1.73 16.21 -9.89
N TYR A 271 2.12 17.05 -8.91
CA TYR A 271 1.56 17.05 -7.55
C TYR A 271 0.26 17.86 -7.44
N GLU A 272 -0.08 18.70 -8.42
CA GLU A 272 -1.33 19.49 -8.43
C GLU A 272 -2.58 18.61 -8.30
N ARG A 273 -2.56 17.41 -8.92
CA ARG A 273 -3.68 16.47 -8.87
C ARG A 273 -4.05 16.06 -7.44
N VAL A 274 -3.04 15.81 -6.60
CA VAL A 274 -3.21 15.38 -5.19
C VAL A 274 -3.59 16.58 -4.34
N LEU A 275 -2.91 17.71 -4.54
CA LEU A 275 -3.19 18.97 -3.85
C LEU A 275 -4.65 19.41 -4.05
N PHE A 276 -5.11 19.55 -5.30
CA PHE A 276 -6.46 20.01 -5.58
C PHE A 276 -7.53 19.04 -5.08
N GLN A 277 -7.27 17.73 -5.11
CA GLN A 277 -8.17 16.74 -4.51
C GLN A 277 -8.33 16.99 -3.00
N ASN A 278 -7.24 17.32 -2.31
CA ASN A 278 -7.25 17.55 -0.88
C ASN A 278 -7.85 18.91 -0.49
N ILE A 279 -7.57 19.96 -1.26
CA ILE A 279 -8.24 21.27 -1.10
C ILE A 279 -9.75 21.13 -1.33
N GLY A 280 -10.17 20.38 -2.36
CA GLY A 280 -11.59 20.08 -2.58
C GLY A 280 -12.22 19.38 -1.37
N CYS A 281 -11.53 18.42 -0.76
CA CYS A 281 -11.97 17.79 0.49
C CYS A 281 -12.03 18.75 1.67
N LEU A 282 -11.15 19.74 1.75
CA LEU A 282 -11.16 20.77 2.80
C LEU A 282 -12.39 21.67 2.64
N TYR A 283 -12.71 22.10 1.42
CA TYR A 283 -13.93 22.88 1.16
C TYR A 283 -15.22 22.10 1.46
N VAL A 284 -15.25 20.77 1.22
CA VAL A 284 -16.36 19.92 1.69
C VAL A 284 -16.50 19.98 3.22
N ALA A 285 -15.40 19.97 3.96
CA ALA A 285 -15.44 20.06 5.43
C ALA A 285 -15.90 21.45 5.91
N LEU A 286 -15.65 22.49 5.13
CA LEU A 286 -16.12 23.87 5.35
C LEU A 286 -17.57 24.11 4.87
N GLY A 287 -18.19 23.14 4.19
CA GLY A 287 -19.54 23.27 3.64
C GLY A 287 -19.63 24.02 2.30
N ASP A 288 -18.51 24.48 1.73
CA ASP A 288 -18.48 25.15 0.41
C ASP A 288 -18.35 24.12 -0.72
N PHE A 289 -19.49 23.51 -1.07
CA PHE A 289 -19.51 22.46 -2.09
C PHE A 289 -19.20 22.98 -3.50
N GLN A 290 -19.48 24.25 -3.80
CA GLN A 290 -19.18 24.85 -5.10
C GLN A 290 -17.67 24.98 -5.32
N LYS A 291 -16.93 25.52 -4.34
CA LYS A 291 -15.46 25.54 -4.40
C LYS A 291 -14.90 24.12 -4.39
N ALA A 292 -15.45 23.21 -3.60
CA ALA A 292 -15.01 21.82 -3.63
C ALA A 292 -15.09 21.21 -5.03
N ILE A 293 -16.21 21.39 -5.73
CA ILE A 293 -16.41 20.92 -7.12
C ILE A 293 -15.38 21.56 -8.06
N MET A 294 -15.15 22.88 -7.95
CA MET A 294 -14.13 23.56 -8.77
C MET A 294 -12.75 22.91 -8.60
N TYR A 295 -12.31 22.68 -7.37
CA TYR A 295 -11.02 22.04 -7.10
C TYR A 295 -10.98 20.56 -7.53
N TYR A 296 -12.07 19.81 -7.36
CA TYR A 296 -12.14 18.44 -7.87
C TYR A 296 -12.05 18.37 -9.40
N LYS A 297 -12.64 19.33 -10.13
CA LYS A 297 -12.49 19.43 -11.59
C LYS A 297 -11.04 19.76 -11.99
N ARG A 298 -10.38 20.67 -11.27
CA ARG A 298 -8.94 20.96 -11.47
C ARG A 298 -8.07 19.73 -11.21
N SER A 299 -8.37 18.97 -10.15
CA SER A 299 -7.69 17.69 -9.86
C SER A 299 -7.90 16.69 -11.00
N LEU A 300 -9.14 16.49 -11.44
CA LEU A 300 -9.50 15.55 -12.50
C LEU A 300 -8.76 15.85 -13.81
N ALA A 301 -8.64 17.12 -14.18
CA ALA A 301 -7.93 17.55 -15.39
C ALA A 301 -6.42 17.19 -15.40
N ARG A 302 -5.83 16.90 -14.24
CA ARG A 302 -4.40 16.54 -14.09
C ARG A 302 -4.18 15.04 -13.86
N LYS A 303 -5.22 14.23 -13.81
CA LYS A 303 -5.13 12.79 -13.54
C LYS A 303 -5.04 11.99 -14.84
N THR A 304 -4.15 11.03 -14.88
CA THR A 304 -4.02 10.06 -15.99
C THR A 304 -4.73 8.76 -15.66
N GLU A 305 -4.49 8.26 -14.45
CA GLU A 305 -4.98 6.96 -13.96
C GLU A 305 -6.50 6.93 -13.78
N LEU A 306 -7.11 5.82 -14.21
CA LEU A 306 -8.55 5.62 -14.17
C LEU A 306 -9.12 5.71 -12.75
N GLU A 307 -8.52 4.99 -11.79
CA GLU A 307 -9.01 4.96 -10.41
C GLU A 307 -8.94 6.36 -9.76
N GLU A 308 -7.88 7.12 -10.06
CA GLU A 308 -7.76 8.50 -9.60
C GLU A 308 -8.85 9.40 -10.21
N LYS A 309 -9.14 9.26 -11.50
CA LYS A 309 -10.22 10.01 -12.17
C LYS A 309 -11.57 9.70 -11.53
N LEU A 310 -11.87 8.42 -11.30
CA LEU A 310 -13.11 7.98 -10.67
C LEU A 310 -13.25 8.50 -9.24
N LEU A 311 -12.17 8.59 -8.46
CA LEU A 311 -12.19 9.25 -7.15
C LEU A 311 -12.66 10.71 -7.24
N SER A 312 -12.13 11.48 -8.19
CA SER A 312 -12.55 12.89 -8.37
C SER A 312 -13.99 12.99 -8.85
N ILE A 313 -14.42 12.13 -9.79
CA ILE A 313 -15.81 12.08 -10.27
C ILE A 313 -16.77 11.75 -9.13
N PHE A 314 -16.46 10.72 -8.34
CA PHE A 314 -17.25 10.36 -7.16
C PHE A 314 -17.32 11.54 -6.15
N SER A 315 -16.21 12.22 -5.94
CA SER A 315 -16.16 13.40 -5.06
C SER A 315 -17.07 14.54 -5.58
N ILE A 316 -17.09 14.76 -6.89
CA ILE A 316 -17.97 15.73 -7.56
C ILE A 316 -19.45 15.32 -7.44
N VAL A 317 -19.78 14.06 -7.72
CA VAL A 317 -21.13 13.50 -7.57
C VAL A 317 -21.63 13.72 -6.13
N ARG A 318 -20.81 13.40 -5.14
CA ARG A 318 -21.15 13.60 -3.73
C ARG A 318 -21.40 15.08 -3.40
N SER A 319 -20.60 15.99 -3.94
CA SER A 319 -20.78 17.43 -3.71
C SER A 319 -22.03 17.99 -4.39
N TYR A 320 -22.34 17.62 -5.63
CA TYR A 320 -23.60 18.01 -6.27
C TYR A 320 -24.82 17.42 -5.56
N SER A 321 -24.70 16.18 -5.05
CA SER A 321 -25.73 15.55 -4.23
C SER A 321 -26.02 16.37 -2.95
N ARG A 322 -25.00 16.93 -2.31
CA ARG A 322 -25.13 17.83 -1.16
C ARG A 322 -25.75 19.19 -1.49
N LEU A 323 -25.62 19.62 -2.75
CA LEU A 323 -26.28 20.82 -3.27
C LEU A 323 -27.71 20.54 -3.77
N HIS A 324 -28.20 19.30 -3.66
CA HIS A 324 -29.48 18.86 -4.22
C HIS A 324 -29.62 19.06 -5.74
N ASP A 325 -28.49 19.16 -6.46
CA ASP A 325 -28.47 19.27 -7.93
C ASP A 325 -28.49 17.89 -8.57
N GLY A 326 -29.68 17.30 -8.67
CA GLY A 326 -29.88 15.97 -9.24
C GLY A 326 -29.49 15.86 -10.73
N LYS A 327 -29.59 16.96 -11.49
CA LYS A 327 -29.21 16.99 -12.90
C LYS A 327 -27.71 16.79 -13.06
N SER A 328 -26.91 17.58 -12.34
CA SER A 328 -25.45 17.46 -12.36
C SER A 328 -24.98 16.12 -11.78
N VAL A 329 -25.65 15.59 -10.74
CA VAL A 329 -25.35 14.25 -10.22
C VAL A 329 -25.45 13.20 -11.33
N ARG A 330 -26.57 13.15 -12.07
CA ARG A 330 -26.75 12.20 -13.17
C ARG A 330 -25.72 12.37 -14.28
N GLU A 331 -25.42 13.60 -14.66
CA GLU A 331 -24.40 13.90 -15.68
C GLU A 331 -23.02 13.36 -15.28
N TRP A 332 -22.60 13.59 -14.03
CA TRP A 332 -21.29 13.16 -13.55
C TRP A 332 -21.21 11.65 -13.27
N ILE A 333 -22.32 11.02 -12.86
CA ILE A 333 -22.41 9.55 -12.80
C ILE A 333 -22.18 8.97 -14.19
N LYS A 334 -22.87 9.50 -15.22
CA LYS A 334 -22.69 9.07 -16.61
C LYS A 334 -21.23 9.17 -17.03
N LYS A 335 -20.60 10.35 -16.86
CA LYS A 335 -19.17 10.54 -17.17
C LYS A 335 -18.27 9.52 -16.48
N GLY A 336 -18.57 9.13 -15.24
CA GLY A 336 -17.78 8.13 -14.52
C GLY A 336 -18.00 6.71 -15.01
N LEU A 337 -19.23 6.34 -15.37
CA LEU A 337 -19.57 5.03 -15.91
C LEU A 337 -19.07 4.86 -17.35
N ASP A 338 -19.09 5.93 -18.17
CA ASP A 338 -18.54 5.92 -19.53
C ASP A 338 -17.03 5.57 -19.52
N LEU A 339 -16.28 6.00 -18.49
CA LEU A 339 -14.86 5.64 -18.30
C LEU A 339 -14.64 4.16 -17.94
N LEU A 340 -15.71 3.42 -17.59
CA LEU A 340 -15.68 2.02 -17.20
C LEU A 340 -16.14 1.08 -18.33
N GLU A 341 -16.58 1.62 -19.48
CA GLU A 341 -17.02 0.80 -20.62
C GLU A 341 -15.92 -0.19 -21.06
N GLY A 342 -16.31 -1.45 -21.25
CA GLY A 342 -15.40 -2.53 -21.66
C GLY A 342 -14.56 -3.16 -20.55
N ARG A 343 -14.74 -2.76 -19.28
CA ARG A 343 -14.07 -3.42 -18.14
C ARG A 343 -14.88 -4.55 -17.53
N THR A 344 -14.16 -5.58 -17.09
CA THR A 344 -14.68 -6.73 -16.35
C THR A 344 -14.31 -6.71 -14.87
N GLU A 345 -13.25 -5.98 -14.48
CA GLU A 345 -12.77 -5.95 -13.10
C GLU A 345 -13.50 -4.90 -12.23
N PRO A 346 -13.94 -5.26 -11.02
CA PRO A 346 -14.63 -4.35 -10.12
C PRO A 346 -13.68 -3.31 -9.52
N ILE A 347 -14.02 -2.02 -9.68
CA ILE A 347 -13.31 -0.89 -9.07
C ILE A 347 -14.17 -0.32 -7.94
N ILE A 348 -13.58 0.02 -6.79
CA ILE A 348 -14.32 0.53 -5.61
C ILE A 348 -15.26 1.70 -5.96
N TYR A 349 -14.79 2.65 -6.78
CA TYR A 349 -15.58 3.81 -7.19
C TYR A 349 -16.72 3.48 -8.14
N MET A 350 -16.68 2.34 -8.85
CA MET A 350 -17.82 1.84 -9.63
C MET A 350 -19.01 1.59 -8.70
N HIS A 351 -18.80 0.89 -7.57
CA HIS A 351 -19.86 0.61 -6.61
C HIS A 351 -20.46 1.89 -6.02
N HIS A 352 -19.64 2.91 -5.74
CA HIS A 352 -20.12 4.22 -5.34
C HIS A 352 -20.99 4.88 -6.43
N LEU A 353 -20.56 4.89 -7.70
CA LEU A 353 -21.33 5.51 -8.79
C LEU A 353 -22.64 4.77 -9.06
N LEU A 354 -22.63 3.43 -9.03
CA LEU A 354 -23.83 2.61 -9.16
C LEU A 354 -24.82 2.88 -8.03
N PHE A 355 -24.33 3.02 -6.79
CA PHE A 355 -25.19 3.38 -5.66
C PHE A 355 -25.90 4.72 -5.88
N TYR A 356 -25.16 5.74 -6.28
CA TYR A 356 -25.74 7.05 -6.57
C TYR A 356 -26.65 7.03 -7.80
N ARG A 357 -26.37 6.20 -8.81
CA ARG A 357 -27.25 6.01 -9.98
C ARG A 357 -28.62 5.52 -9.55
N GLU A 358 -28.68 4.52 -8.68
CA GLU A 358 -29.96 3.99 -8.17
C GLU A 358 -30.72 5.03 -7.36
N ILE A 359 -30.03 5.83 -6.53
CA ILE A 359 -30.65 6.89 -5.73
C ILE A 359 -31.26 8.00 -6.60
N TYR A 360 -30.57 8.37 -7.68
CA TYR A 360 -30.97 9.47 -8.56
C TYR A 360 -31.70 8.98 -9.82
N SER A 361 -32.08 7.70 -9.86
CA SER A 361 -32.89 7.11 -10.92
C SER A 361 -34.30 7.70 -10.91
N GLU A 362 -34.90 7.83 -12.09
CA GLU A 362 -36.30 8.23 -12.25
C GLU A 362 -37.24 7.01 -12.19
N GLU A 363 -36.68 5.81 -11.95
CA GLU A 363 -37.43 4.56 -11.89
C GLU A 363 -38.34 4.49 -10.65
N MET A 364 -39.58 4.03 -10.86
CA MET A 364 -40.57 3.88 -9.80
C MET A 364 -40.19 2.78 -8.79
N HIS A 365 -39.40 1.78 -9.20
CA HIS A 365 -38.99 0.65 -8.35
C HIS A 365 -37.51 0.71 -7.97
N LEU A 366 -37.23 0.55 -6.68
CA LEU A 366 -35.87 0.53 -6.16
C LEU A 366 -35.26 -0.85 -6.40
N GLN A 367 -34.09 -0.91 -7.01
CA GLN A 367 -33.36 -2.16 -7.26
C GLN A 367 -32.65 -2.65 -5.99
N VAL A 368 -33.43 -3.08 -4.98
CA VAL A 368 -32.94 -3.45 -3.64
C VAL A 368 -31.85 -4.53 -3.70
N LYS A 369 -31.97 -5.51 -4.60
CA LYS A 369 -30.96 -6.57 -4.76
C LYS A 369 -29.58 -5.99 -5.13
N GLN A 370 -29.53 -5.06 -6.08
CA GLN A 370 -28.29 -4.42 -6.49
C GLN A 370 -27.71 -3.52 -5.38
N LEU A 371 -28.57 -2.80 -4.66
CA LEU A 371 -28.14 -1.99 -3.52
C LEU A 371 -27.57 -2.85 -2.38
N THR A 372 -28.16 -4.03 -2.16
CA THR A 372 -27.68 -5.01 -1.16
C THR A 372 -26.30 -5.52 -1.53
N SER A 373 -26.07 -5.90 -2.79
CA SER A 373 -24.75 -6.37 -3.24
C SER A 373 -23.67 -5.29 -3.13
N ILE A 374 -24.02 -4.01 -3.33
CA ILE A 374 -23.11 -2.89 -3.09
C ILE A 374 -22.73 -2.77 -1.60
N VAL A 375 -23.71 -2.85 -0.70
CA VAL A 375 -23.44 -2.81 0.75
C VAL A 375 -22.55 -3.99 1.18
N GLN A 376 -22.85 -5.19 0.69
CA GLN A 376 -22.07 -6.39 0.95
C GLN A 376 -20.61 -6.22 0.50
N TYR A 377 -20.39 -5.70 -0.71
CA TYR A 377 -19.04 -5.40 -1.21
C TYR A 377 -18.26 -4.49 -0.25
N PHE A 378 -18.85 -3.40 0.23
CA PHE A 378 -18.18 -2.51 1.19
C PHE A 378 -17.88 -3.18 2.54
N SER A 379 -18.73 -4.11 2.99
CA SER A 379 -18.45 -4.92 4.18
C SER A 379 -17.30 -5.89 3.95
N GLU A 380 -17.24 -6.56 2.79
CA GLU A 380 -16.18 -7.53 2.45
C GLU A 380 -14.79 -6.90 2.38
N ILE A 381 -14.70 -5.64 1.93
CA ILE A 381 -13.45 -4.87 1.92
C ILE A 381 -13.18 -4.11 3.23
N GLU A 382 -13.96 -4.39 4.29
CA GLU A 382 -13.88 -3.75 5.61
C GLU A 382 -14.08 -2.22 5.61
N ASP A 383 -14.73 -1.65 4.59
CA ASP A 383 -15.17 -0.26 4.57
C ASP A 383 -16.55 -0.11 5.22
N TYR A 384 -16.57 -0.39 6.52
CA TYR A 384 -17.78 -0.34 7.34
C TYR A 384 -18.40 1.07 7.38
N ARG A 385 -17.62 2.11 7.11
CA ARG A 385 -18.13 3.49 7.04
C ARG A 385 -19.08 3.69 5.87
N HIS A 386 -18.76 3.15 4.69
CA HIS A 386 -19.66 3.21 3.54
C HIS A 386 -20.77 2.17 3.64
N ALA A 387 -20.49 0.97 4.13
CA ALA A 387 -21.52 -0.05 4.39
C ALA A 387 -22.62 0.50 5.32
N TYR A 388 -22.24 1.18 6.41
CA TYR A 388 -23.15 1.91 7.29
C TYR A 388 -23.97 2.97 6.55
N LYS A 389 -23.31 3.93 5.89
CA LYS A 389 -23.99 5.06 5.22
C LYS A 389 -24.99 4.61 4.16
N TYR A 390 -24.62 3.59 3.40
CA TYR A 390 -25.45 3.06 2.33
C TYR A 390 -26.62 2.27 2.87
N SER A 391 -26.41 1.44 3.89
CA SER A 391 -27.50 0.77 4.60
C SER A 391 -28.50 1.78 5.19
N MET A 392 -28.02 2.83 5.84
CA MET A 392 -28.88 3.92 6.35
C MET A 392 -29.73 4.55 5.24
N LYS A 393 -29.12 4.87 4.10
CA LYS A 393 -29.82 5.55 3.00
C LYS A 393 -30.82 4.62 2.32
N ILE A 394 -30.51 3.32 2.19
CA ILE A 394 -31.45 2.33 1.66
C ILE A 394 -32.66 2.20 2.60
N GLY A 395 -32.42 2.11 3.92
CA GLY A 395 -33.48 2.08 4.93
C GLY A 395 -34.41 3.29 4.82
N GLU A 396 -33.87 4.49 4.70
CA GLU A 396 -34.63 5.73 4.49
C GLU A 396 -35.51 5.69 3.23
N LEU A 397 -34.95 5.25 2.10
CA LEU A 397 -35.69 5.15 0.84
C LEU A 397 -36.82 4.12 0.91
N LEU A 398 -36.59 2.99 1.56
CA LEU A 398 -37.60 1.95 1.76
C LEU A 398 -38.71 2.41 2.71
N MET A 399 -38.35 3.13 3.77
CA MET A 399 -39.28 3.73 4.72
C MET A 399 -40.23 4.71 4.01
N ASN A 400 -39.68 5.61 3.17
CA ASN A 400 -40.47 6.55 2.37
C ASN A 400 -41.41 5.85 1.37
N ARG A 401 -41.06 4.63 0.94
CA ARG A 401 -41.87 3.77 0.08
C ARG A 401 -42.79 2.81 0.84
N LYS A 402 -42.94 2.99 2.16
CA LYS A 402 -43.77 2.16 3.06
C LYS A 402 -43.37 0.68 3.12
N LYS A 403 -42.13 0.35 2.77
CA LYS A 403 -41.55 -1.00 2.90
C LYS A 403 -40.90 -1.17 4.26
N TYR A 404 -41.70 -1.16 5.32
CA TYR A 404 -41.23 -1.07 6.72
C TYR A 404 -40.34 -2.23 7.15
N LYS A 405 -40.67 -3.47 6.75
CA LYS A 405 -39.90 -4.67 7.10
C LYS A 405 -38.48 -4.61 6.51
N ASP A 406 -38.39 -4.28 5.23
CA ASP A 406 -37.10 -4.16 4.54
C ASP A 406 -36.30 -2.96 5.09
N ALA A 407 -36.97 -1.84 5.35
CA ALA A 407 -36.33 -0.67 5.97
C ALA A 407 -35.70 -1.00 7.33
N SER A 408 -36.44 -1.71 8.19
CA SER A 408 -35.95 -2.17 9.50
C SER A 408 -34.72 -3.07 9.38
N HIS A 409 -34.70 -3.98 8.40
CA HIS A 409 -33.53 -4.81 8.12
C HIS A 409 -32.28 -3.97 7.81
N PHE A 410 -32.39 -2.99 6.91
CA PHE A 410 -31.26 -2.13 6.57
C PHE A 410 -30.83 -1.20 7.69
N TYR A 411 -31.75 -0.71 8.54
CA TYR A 411 -31.37 0.05 9.73
C TYR A 411 -30.62 -0.80 10.75
N LYS A 412 -31.05 -2.05 10.97
CA LYS A 412 -30.30 -3.00 11.82
C LYS A 412 -28.89 -3.23 11.28
N LEU A 413 -28.78 -3.49 9.98
CA LEU A 413 -27.49 -3.68 9.31
C LEU A 413 -26.59 -2.44 9.43
N ALA A 414 -27.17 -1.25 9.29
CA ALA A 414 -26.45 0.00 9.51
C ALA A 414 -25.90 0.11 10.94
N MET A 415 -26.70 -0.23 11.96
CA MET A 415 -26.26 -0.22 13.35
C MET A 415 -25.08 -1.18 13.57
N GLU A 416 -25.17 -2.41 13.06
CA GLU A 416 -24.09 -3.41 13.12
C GLU A 416 -22.78 -2.85 12.53
N TYR A 417 -22.82 -2.29 11.32
CA TYR A 417 -21.62 -1.70 10.71
C TYR A 417 -21.11 -0.46 11.45
N ASN A 418 -21.98 0.36 12.03
CA ASN A 418 -21.57 1.50 12.84
C ASN A 418 -20.88 1.07 14.14
N HIS A 419 -21.35 0.00 14.79
CA HIS A 419 -20.69 -0.58 15.96
C HIS A 419 -19.29 -1.09 15.62
N ILE A 420 -19.16 -1.84 14.51
CA ILE A 420 -17.85 -2.32 14.03
C ILE A 420 -16.93 -1.14 13.72
N TYR A 421 -17.43 -0.13 13.00
CA TYR A 421 -16.66 1.06 12.63
C TYR A 421 -16.17 1.84 13.87
N ARG A 422 -17.00 1.95 14.90
CA ARG A 422 -16.66 2.63 16.17
C ARG A 422 -15.81 1.76 17.12
N GLY A 423 -15.63 0.48 16.81
CA GLY A 423 -14.91 -0.46 17.67
C GLY A 423 -15.65 -0.81 18.96
N VAL A 424 -16.99 -0.70 18.96
CA VAL A 424 -17.87 -1.13 20.07
C VAL A 424 -17.70 -2.63 20.27
N ARG A 425 -17.33 -3.06 21.47
CA ARG A 425 -17.10 -4.49 21.79
C ARG A 425 -18.17 -5.04 22.72
N TYR A 426 -18.72 -4.20 23.57
CA TYR A 426 -19.74 -4.55 24.54
C TYR A 426 -20.99 -3.70 24.33
N TRP A 427 -22.16 -4.18 24.77
CA TRP A 427 -23.41 -3.42 24.59
C TRP A 427 -23.41 -2.15 25.45
N GLU A 428 -22.65 -2.14 26.54
CA GLU A 428 -22.41 -0.99 27.41
C GLU A 428 -21.61 0.14 26.72
N ASP A 429 -20.94 -0.14 25.59
CA ASP A 429 -20.21 0.87 24.80
C ASP A 429 -21.10 1.64 23.80
N ILE A 430 -22.39 1.29 23.69
CA ILE A 430 -23.37 1.86 22.74
C ILE A 430 -23.98 3.13 23.32
#